data_AF-A0A0E1NP77-F1
#
_entry.id   AF-A0A0E1NP77-F1
#
_cell.length_a   1.000
_cell.length_b   1.000
_cell.length_c   1.000
_cell.angle_alpha   90.00
_cell.angle_beta   90.00
_cell.angle_gamma   90.00
#
_symmetry.space_group_name_H-M   'P 1'
#
loop_
_entity.id
_entity.type
_entity.pdbx_description
1 polymer ?
#
loop_
_entity_poly.entity_id
_entity_poly.type
_entity_poly.pdbx_seq_one_letter_code
_entity_poly.pdbx_strand_id
1 'polypeptide(L)'
;MNAQKNRFLPEQQLTFDPRGHQLTNINVWTPDSQWLAYDVRPSGGTFNGLTIEQVNCITGEIEVIYRARQGAHVGVVTVSPDMPAPLAAFIAGWQCHCLPDER
;
A
#
# COMPACT_ATOMS: atom_id res chain seq x y z
N MET A 1 -10.43 -41.06 17.97
CA MET A 1 -11.05 -40.02 17.13
C MET A 1 -10.61 -38.66 17.67
N ASN A 2 -9.53 -38.09 17.15
CA ASN A 2 -9.06 -36.76 17.57
C ASN A 2 -9.44 -35.75 16.48
N ALA A 3 -10.55 -35.05 16.70
CA ALA A 3 -10.90 -33.90 15.89
C ALA A 3 -9.90 -32.78 16.19
N GLN A 4 -8.93 -32.59 15.30
CA GLN A 4 -8.16 -31.36 15.23
C GLN A 4 -9.16 -30.23 14.92
N LYS A 5 -9.58 -29.50 15.95
CA LYS A 5 -10.37 -28.28 15.81
C LYS A 5 -9.55 -27.31 14.97
N ASN A 6 -9.98 -27.10 13.74
CA ASN A 6 -9.46 -26.08 12.84
C ASN A 6 -9.73 -24.71 13.50
N ARG A 7 -8.74 -24.19 14.23
CA ARG A 7 -8.89 -22.95 15.00
C ARG A 7 -8.59 -21.77 14.07
N PHE A 8 -9.62 -21.30 13.39
CA PHE A 8 -9.55 -20.02 12.70
C PHE A 8 -9.30 -18.93 13.74
N LEU A 9 -8.24 -18.14 13.53
CA LEU A 9 -8.01 -16.93 14.31
C LEU A 9 -9.09 -15.91 13.94
N PRO A 10 -9.57 -15.09 14.90
CA PRO A 10 -10.49 -14.00 14.59
C PRO A 10 -9.85 -13.04 13.59
N GLU A 11 -10.69 -12.36 12.80
CA GLU A 11 -10.25 -11.26 11.94
C GLU A 11 -9.53 -10.18 12.76
N GLN A 12 -8.44 -9.65 12.21
CA GLN A 12 -7.65 -8.60 12.83
C GLN A 12 -7.64 -7.35 11.93
N GLN A 13 -8.06 -6.22 12.48
CA GLN A 13 -7.87 -4.91 11.86
C GLN A 13 -6.43 -4.42 12.12
N LEU A 14 -5.73 -4.02 11.06
CA LEU A 14 -4.32 -3.60 11.14
C LEU A 14 -4.14 -2.09 11.11
N THR A 15 -5.02 -1.36 10.41
CA THR A 15 -4.94 0.10 10.25
C THR A 15 -6.23 0.78 10.73
N PHE A 16 -6.09 1.99 11.25
CA PHE A 16 -7.18 2.68 11.98
C PHE A 16 -7.43 4.12 11.50
N ASP A 17 -6.53 4.67 10.69
CA ASP A 17 -6.69 6.04 10.19
C ASP A 17 -7.99 6.18 9.38
N PRO A 18 -8.75 7.29 9.55
CA PRO A 18 -10.01 7.53 8.85
C PRO A 18 -9.79 7.98 7.40
N ARG A 19 -9.09 7.16 6.62
CA ARG A 19 -8.75 7.36 5.21
C ARG A 19 -8.84 6.04 4.45
N GLY A 20 -8.56 6.06 3.16
CA GLY A 20 -8.55 4.84 2.36
C GLY A 20 -7.38 3.93 2.71
N HIS A 21 -7.61 2.62 2.59
CA HIS A 21 -6.61 1.54 2.74
C HIS A 21 -6.85 0.51 1.64
N GLN A 22 -6.51 0.88 0.40
CA GLN A 22 -6.84 0.09 -0.78
C GLN A 22 -5.78 -0.97 -1.03
N LEU A 23 -6.21 -2.22 -1.08
CA LEU A 23 -5.41 -3.35 -1.56
C LEU A 23 -5.72 -3.60 -3.03
N THR A 24 -4.69 -3.86 -3.83
CA THR A 24 -4.91 -4.51 -5.12
C THR A 24 -5.15 -6.00 -4.93
N ASN A 25 -5.68 -6.68 -5.94
CA ASN A 25 -6.12 -8.07 -5.85
C ASN A 25 -4.96 -9.10 -5.92
N ILE A 26 -3.72 -8.67 -6.14
CA ILE A 26 -2.55 -9.53 -6.33
C ILE A 26 -1.31 -8.95 -5.65
N ASN A 27 -0.39 -9.82 -5.20
CA ASN A 27 0.96 -9.46 -4.79
C ASN A 27 1.04 -8.27 -3.82
N VAL A 28 0.25 -8.24 -2.75
CA VAL A 28 0.28 -7.15 -1.75
C VAL A 28 1.19 -7.42 -0.55
N TRP A 29 1.71 -8.65 -0.42
CA TRP A 29 2.53 -9.09 0.69
C TRP A 29 4.01 -9.07 0.34
N THR A 30 4.86 -8.69 1.30
CA THR A 30 6.30 -8.98 1.21
C THR A 30 6.57 -10.48 1.26
N PRO A 31 7.69 -10.95 0.69
CA PRO A 31 8.02 -12.39 0.64
C PRO A 31 8.15 -13.05 2.02
N ASP A 32 8.49 -12.28 3.04
CA ASP A 32 8.59 -12.74 4.43
C ASP A 32 7.24 -12.75 5.18
N SER A 33 6.15 -12.36 4.49
CA SER A 33 4.79 -12.28 5.05
C SER A 33 4.63 -11.34 6.24
N GLN A 34 5.59 -10.43 6.47
CA GLN A 34 5.53 -9.50 7.59
C GLN A 34 4.81 -8.21 7.24
N TRP A 35 4.86 -7.77 5.98
CA TRP A 35 4.33 -6.47 5.56
C TRP A 35 3.27 -6.60 4.48
N LEU A 36 2.24 -5.77 4.60
CA LEU A 36 1.14 -5.64 3.66
C LEU A 36 1.12 -4.22 3.09
N ALA A 37 1.32 -4.07 1.78
CA ALA A 37 1.33 -2.78 1.10
C ALA A 37 -0.07 -2.36 0.63
N TYR A 38 -0.39 -1.08 0.75
CA TYR A 38 -1.66 -0.48 0.35
C TYR A 38 -1.50 0.95 -0.16
N ASP A 39 -2.48 1.42 -0.93
CA ASP A 39 -2.61 2.82 -1.31
C ASP A 39 -3.67 3.53 -0.47
N VAL A 40 -3.52 4.85 -0.29
CA VAL A 40 -4.32 5.61 0.69
C VAL A 40 -5.55 6.30 0.07
N ARG A 41 -5.91 5.93 -1.16
CA ARG A 41 -6.97 6.63 -1.90
C ARG A 41 -8.34 6.34 -1.29
N PRO A 42 -9.22 7.35 -1.19
CA PRO A 42 -10.54 7.18 -0.60
C PRO A 42 -11.40 6.17 -1.37
N SER A 43 -11.18 6.01 -2.67
CA SER A 43 -11.77 4.96 -3.49
C SER A 43 -10.83 4.55 -4.63
N GLY A 44 -10.96 3.32 -5.13
CA GLY A 44 -10.12 2.81 -6.23
C GLY A 44 -10.27 3.56 -7.55
N GLY A 45 -11.37 4.29 -7.75
CA GLY A 45 -11.63 5.11 -8.94
C GLY A 45 -11.10 6.55 -8.85
N THR A 46 -10.64 7.00 -7.68
CA THR A 46 -10.04 8.32 -7.51
C THR A 46 -8.55 8.26 -7.84
N PHE A 47 -7.98 9.31 -8.42
CA PHE A 47 -6.55 9.40 -8.70
C PHE A 47 -5.91 10.61 -8.01
N ASN A 48 -6.00 10.63 -6.67
CA ASN A 48 -5.48 11.72 -5.83
C ASN A 48 -4.58 11.24 -4.68
N GLY A 49 -4.17 9.97 -4.68
CA GLY A 49 -3.33 9.40 -3.64
C GLY A 49 -1.94 10.04 -3.63
N LEU A 50 -1.37 10.25 -2.45
CA LEU A 50 -0.06 10.88 -2.29
C LEU A 50 1.00 9.95 -1.72
N THR A 51 0.58 8.85 -1.09
CA THR A 51 1.49 7.87 -0.50
C THR A 51 1.09 6.45 -0.86
N ILE A 52 2.11 5.62 -0.98
CA ILE A 52 1.98 4.17 -0.85
C ILE A 52 2.59 3.82 0.50
N GLU A 53 1.89 2.98 1.25
CA GLU A 53 2.23 2.63 2.62
C GLU A 53 2.26 1.12 2.78
N GLN A 54 2.90 0.66 3.83
CA GLN A 54 2.85 -0.73 4.26
C GLN A 54 2.62 -0.81 5.76
N VAL A 55 1.93 -1.86 6.20
CA VAL A 55 1.73 -2.17 7.63
C VAL A 55 2.40 -3.49 7.97
N ASN A 56 3.14 -3.53 9.06
CA ASN A 56 3.68 -4.75 9.61
C ASN A 56 2.57 -5.49 10.36
N CYS A 57 2.26 -6.72 9.94
CA CYS A 57 1.15 -7.49 10.50
C CYS A 57 1.42 -8.06 11.90
N ILE A 58 2.68 -8.05 12.35
CA ILE A 58 3.10 -8.53 13.67
C ILE A 58 3.12 -7.37 14.66
N THR A 59 3.70 -6.22 14.28
CA THR A 59 3.92 -5.08 15.19
C THR A 59 2.85 -4.00 15.07
N GLY A 60 2.13 -3.93 13.94
CA GLY A 60 1.23 -2.83 13.60
C GLY A 60 1.93 -1.56 13.14
N GLU A 61 3.26 -1.59 12.95
CA GLU A 61 4.03 -0.46 12.44
C GLU A 61 3.60 -0.10 11.02
N ILE A 62 3.52 1.20 10.72
CA ILE A 62 3.16 1.71 9.40
C ILE A 62 4.32 2.52 8.83
N GLU A 63 4.70 2.20 7.60
CA GLU A 63 5.75 2.90 6.86
C GLU A 63 5.23 3.49 5.55
N VAL A 64 5.70 4.69 5.22
CA VAL A 64 5.49 5.31 3.90
C VAL A 64 6.63 4.87 2.98
N ILE A 65 6.35 3.95 2.06
CA ILE A 65 7.35 3.41 1.12
C ILE A 65 7.50 4.25 -0.15
N TYR A 66 6.47 5.06 -0.48
CA TYR A 66 6.57 6.04 -1.55
C TYR A 66 5.73 7.28 -1.25
N ARG A 67 6.23 8.45 -1.63
CA ARG A 67 5.50 9.73 -1.58
C ARG A 67 5.57 10.42 -2.93
N ALA A 68 4.41 10.70 -3.52
CA ALA A 68 4.28 11.47 -4.74
C ALA A 68 4.82 12.90 -4.57
N ARG A 69 5.39 13.45 -5.64
CA ARG A 69 6.01 14.78 -5.66
C ARG A 69 5.55 15.55 -6.90
N GLN A 70 5.71 16.88 -6.88
CA GLN A 70 5.51 17.75 -8.06
C GLN A 70 4.10 17.60 -8.68
N GLY A 71 3.06 17.57 -7.84
CA GLY A 71 1.67 17.46 -8.29
C GLY A 71 1.27 16.09 -8.83
N ALA A 72 2.17 15.09 -8.82
CA ALA A 72 1.81 13.72 -9.18
C ALA A 72 0.91 13.09 -8.12
N HIS A 73 0.18 12.07 -8.55
CA HIS A 73 -0.59 11.18 -7.70
C HIS A 73 -0.19 9.73 -7.93
N VAL A 74 -0.41 8.91 -6.92
CA VAL A 74 -0.15 7.48 -6.93
C VAL A 74 -1.36 6.68 -6.51
N GLY A 75 -1.42 5.44 -6.98
CA GLY A 75 -2.38 4.43 -6.57
C GLY A 75 -2.02 3.08 -7.16
N VAL A 76 -2.64 2.03 -6.62
CA VAL A 76 -2.36 0.62 -6.93
C VAL A 76 -0.92 0.26 -6.56
N VAL A 77 -0.73 -0.79 -5.78
CA VAL A 77 0.61 -1.26 -5.39
C VAL A 77 0.71 -2.76 -5.52
N THR A 78 1.78 -3.25 -6.13
CA THR A 78 2.20 -4.66 -6.07
C THR A 78 3.63 -4.76 -5.55
N VAL A 79 3.90 -5.80 -4.78
CA VAL A 79 5.18 -6.08 -4.13
C VAL A 79 5.93 -7.17 -4.92
N SER A 80 7.24 -6.98 -5.06
CA SER A 80 8.11 -8.00 -5.67
C SER A 80 8.15 -9.28 -4.82
N PRO A 81 8.07 -10.48 -5.43
CA PRO A 81 8.23 -11.74 -4.71
C PRO A 81 9.69 -12.06 -4.33
N ASP A 82 10.66 -11.34 -4.91
CA ASP A 82 12.09 -11.59 -4.70
C ASP A 82 12.68 -10.74 -3.58
N MET A 83 13.66 -11.29 -2.87
CA MET A 83 14.40 -10.61 -1.81
C MET A 83 15.76 -10.06 -2.31
N PRO A 84 16.22 -8.89 -1.81
CA PRO A 84 15.46 -7.97 -0.95
C PRO A 84 14.28 -7.40 -1.75
N ALA A 85 13.08 -7.32 -1.18
CA ALA A 85 11.88 -6.83 -1.87
C ALA A 85 11.99 -5.31 -2.02
N PRO A 86 12.60 -4.78 -3.10
CA PRO A 86 13.10 -3.42 -3.06
C PRO A 86 12.02 -2.43 -3.45
N LEU A 87 10.99 -2.87 -4.16
CA LEU A 87 10.15 -1.98 -4.95
C LEU A 87 8.73 -2.52 -5.08
N ALA A 88 7.81 -1.70 -4.58
CA ALA A 88 6.42 -1.71 -4.96
C ALA A 88 6.30 -1.10 -6.38
N ALA A 89 5.65 -1.78 -7.33
CA ALA A 89 5.24 -1.15 -8.58
C ALA A 89 3.89 -0.47 -8.38
N PHE A 90 3.75 0.77 -8.85
CA PHE A 90 2.52 1.56 -8.70
C PHE A 90 2.24 2.42 -9.93
N ILE A 91 0.99 2.87 -10.06
CA ILE A 91 0.58 3.79 -11.12
C ILE A 91 0.84 5.21 -10.64
N ALA A 92 1.77 5.90 -11.30
CA ALA A 92 2.03 7.32 -11.11
C ALA A 92 1.36 8.13 -12.22
N GLY A 93 0.64 9.19 -11.87
CA GLY A 93 0.05 10.10 -12.84
C GLY A 93 1.04 11.15 -13.32
N TRP A 94 0.55 11.97 -14.24
CA TRP A 94 1.33 13.02 -14.87
C TRP A 94 1.88 14.01 -13.83
N GLN A 95 3.17 14.33 -13.95
CA GLN A 95 3.80 15.39 -13.17
C GLN A 95 3.51 16.73 -13.84
N CYS A 96 2.86 17.65 -13.11
CA CYS A 96 2.75 19.02 -13.58
C CYS A 96 4.14 19.65 -13.51
N HIS A 97 4.85 19.69 -14.65
CA HIS A 97 5.98 20.58 -14.80
C HIS A 97 5.41 21.99 -14.84
N CYS A 98 5.37 22.68 -13.69
CA CYS A 98 5.20 24.12 -13.72
C CYS A 98 6.39 24.67 -14.51
N LEU A 99 6.14 25.20 -15.72
CA LEU A 99 7.07 26.11 -16.35
C LEU A 99 7.34 27.24 -15.34
N PRO A 100 8.58 27.66 -15.13
CA PRO A 100 8.85 28.75 -14.20
C PRO A 100 8.15 30.01 -14.70
N ASP A 101 7.11 30.42 -13.97
CA ASP A 101 6.61 31.79 -13.81
C ASP A 101 6.73 32.67 -15.07
N GLU A 102 5.73 32.63 -15.96
CA GLU A 102 5.44 33.77 -16.84
C GLU A 102 4.92 34.91 -15.95
N ARG A 103 5.86 35.77 -15.53
CA ARG A 103 5.56 37.12 -15.02
C ARG A 103 5.12 38.04 -16.14
#